data_AF-A0A9D4E8G0-F1
#
_entry.id   AF-A0A9D4E8G0-F1
#
_cell.length_a   1.000
_cell.length_b   1.000
_cell.length_c   1.000
_cell.angle_alpha   90.00
_cell.angle_beta   90.00
_cell.angle_gamma   90.00
#
_symmetry.space_group_name_H-M   'P 1'
#
loop_
_entity.id
_entity.type
_entity.pdbx_description
1 polymer ?
#
loop_
_entity_poly.entity_id
_entity_poly.type
_entity_poly.pdbx_seq_one_letter_code
_entity_poly.pdbx_strand_id
1 'polypeptide(L)'
;MGVSDITVDENVPSTIACYVDSNPGATISLLKAGVRMNRTENSHRLESTLRNYCNDSGVYTCSSVNDHNIDGASIRNINLNVQIS
;
A
#
# COMPACT_ATOMS: atom_id res chain seq x y z
N MET A 1 7.56 -8.44 -6.69
CA MET A 1 6.41 -8.02 -5.85
C MET A 1 5.59 -9.24 -5.50
N GLY A 2 5.01 -9.29 -4.30
CA GLY A 2 4.24 -10.46 -3.81
C GLY A 2 2.98 -10.03 -3.05
N VAL A 3 2.43 -10.95 -2.26
CA VAL A 3 1.30 -10.69 -1.35
C VAL A 3 1.84 -10.60 0.08
N SER A 4 1.19 -9.83 0.95
CA SER A 4 1.49 -9.83 2.37
C SER A 4 0.22 -9.78 3.19
N ASP A 5 0.17 -10.58 4.25
CA ASP A 5 -0.96 -10.68 5.16
C ASP A 5 -0.59 -9.99 6.48
N ILE A 6 -1.43 -9.05 6.91
CA ILE A 6 -1.21 -8.24 8.12
C ILE A 6 -2.48 -8.30 8.97
N THR A 7 -2.32 -8.67 10.23
CA THR A 7 -3.40 -8.57 11.23
C THR A 7 -3.09 -7.43 12.19
N VAL A 8 -4.07 -6.57 12.45
CA VAL A 8 -3.98 -5.43 13.38
C VAL A 8 -5.19 -5.40 14.30
N ASP A 9 -5.02 -4.84 15.49
CA ASP A 9 -6.12 -4.68 16.45
C ASP A 9 -6.96 -3.44 16.13
N GLU A 10 -8.28 -3.54 16.32
CA GLU A 10 -9.21 -2.43 16.14
C GLU A 10 -8.89 -1.27 17.09
N ASN A 11 -9.06 -0.04 16.62
CA ASN A 11 -8.75 1.21 17.33
C ASN A 11 -7.27 1.43 17.69
N VAL A 12 -6.38 0.50 17.33
CA VAL A 12 -4.93 0.70 17.41
C VAL A 12 -4.45 1.23 16.05
N PRO A 13 -3.87 2.43 15.95
CA PRO A 13 -3.36 2.94 14.67
C PRO A 13 -2.28 2.02 14.08
N SER A 14 -2.31 1.83 12.76
CA SER A 14 -1.26 1.10 12.03
C SER A 14 -0.79 1.90 10.82
N THR A 15 0.33 1.49 10.22
CA THR A 15 0.87 2.13 9.02
C THR A 15 1.04 1.08 7.93
N ILE A 16 0.44 1.32 6.77
CA ILE A 16 0.77 0.60 5.55
C ILE A 16 1.95 1.31 4.89
N ALA A 17 3.03 0.55 4.67
CA ALA A 17 4.22 1.02 3.98
C ALA A 17 4.43 0.29 2.65
N CYS A 18 4.61 1.05 1.58
CA CYS A 18 5.00 0.58 0.27
C CYS A 18 6.45 0.99 0.02
N TYR A 19 7.33 0.02 -0.18
CA TYR A 19 8.73 0.23 -0.53
C TYR A 19 8.98 -0.29 -1.95
N VAL A 20 9.72 0.46 -2.73
CA VAL A 20 10.06 0.10 -4.10
C VAL A 20 11.54 0.30 -4.35
N ASP A 21 12.14 -0.69 -4.99
CA ASP A 21 13.50 -0.59 -5.51
C ASP A 21 13.39 -0.14 -6.97
N SER A 22 13.55 1.16 -7.19
CA SER A 22 13.43 1.79 -8.51
C SER A 22 14.52 2.84 -8.67
N ASN A 23 15.06 2.96 -9.88
CA ASN A 23 15.94 4.07 -10.23
C ASN A 23 15.63 4.50 -11.67
N PRO A 24 15.22 5.76 -11.91
CA PRO A 24 14.90 6.82 -10.95
C PRO A 24 13.73 6.49 -10.01
N GLY A 25 13.48 7.39 -9.04
CA GLY A 25 12.39 7.28 -8.08
C GLY A 25 11.03 7.13 -8.76
N ALA A 26 10.14 6.36 -8.16
CA ALA A 26 8.84 6.04 -8.74
C ALA A 26 7.73 6.95 -8.21
N THR A 27 6.67 7.09 -9.00
CA THR A 27 5.35 7.42 -8.48
C THR A 27 4.78 6.18 -7.78
N ILE A 28 4.48 6.28 -6.48
CA ILE A 28 3.90 5.19 -5.69
C ILE A 28 2.49 5.59 -5.26
N SER A 29 1.50 4.72 -5.48
CA SER A 29 0.11 4.91 -5.08
C SER A 29 -0.34 3.76 -4.18
N LEU A 30 -1.07 4.08 -3.11
CA LEU A 30 -1.78 3.11 -2.29
C LEU A 30 -3.27 3.17 -2.65
N LEU A 31 -3.86 2.03 -2.99
CA LEU A 31 -5.26 1.90 -3.35
C LEU A 31 -5.98 0.93 -2.41
N LYS A 32 -7.28 1.17 -2.20
CA LYS A 32 -8.20 0.24 -1.55
C LYS A 32 -9.44 0.11 -2.42
N ALA A 33 -9.80 -1.11 -2.82
CA ALA A 33 -10.92 -1.36 -3.73
C ALA A 33 -10.89 -0.48 -5.01
N GLY A 34 -9.69 -0.26 -5.57
CA GLY A 34 -9.46 0.59 -6.75
C GLY A 34 -9.47 2.10 -6.49
N VAL A 35 -9.80 2.56 -5.28
CA VAL A 35 -9.78 3.98 -4.91
C VAL A 35 -8.41 4.35 -4.36
N ARG A 36 -7.80 5.42 -4.91
CA ARG A 36 -6.49 5.91 -4.46
C ARG A 36 -6.60 6.61 -3.11
N MET A 37 -5.98 6.03 -2.10
CA MET A 37 -5.95 6.54 -0.73
C MET A 37 -4.81 7.53 -0.52
N ASN A 38 -3.63 7.23 -1.07
CA ASN A 38 -2.42 8.04 -0.91
C ASN A 38 -1.50 7.91 -2.13
N ARG A 39 -0.65 8.90 -2.36
CA ARG A 39 0.32 8.93 -3.47
C ARG A 39 1.54 9.79 -3.13
N THR A 40 2.69 9.36 -3.64
CA THR A 40 3.94 10.13 -3.67
C THR A 40 4.56 10.07 -5.07
N GLU A 41 5.45 10.99 -5.37
CA GLU A 41 6.16 11.13 -6.65
C GLU A 41 7.67 11.10 -6.44
N ASN A 42 8.40 10.57 -7.42
CA ASN A 42 9.86 10.47 -7.41
C ASN A 42 10.41 9.98 -6.06
N SER A 43 9.82 8.92 -5.52
CA SER A 43 10.12 8.37 -4.20
C SER A 43 10.36 6.86 -4.27
N HIS A 44 11.02 6.33 -3.24
CA HIS A 44 11.22 4.90 -3.02
C HIS A 44 10.31 4.35 -1.91
N ARG A 45 9.53 5.22 -1.26
CA ARG A 45 8.68 4.89 -0.11
C ARG A 45 7.40 5.70 -0.09
N LEU A 46 6.29 5.04 0.25
CA LEU A 46 5.03 5.65 0.65
C LEU A 46 4.59 5.05 1.98
N GLU A 47 4.12 5.88 2.89
CA GLU A 47 3.49 5.45 4.14
C GLU A 47 2.12 6.09 4.31
N SER A 48 1.16 5.30 4.77
CA SER A 48 -0.18 5.75 5.07
C SER A 48 -0.63 5.18 6.41
N THR A 49 -0.88 6.07 7.36
CA THR A 49 -1.43 5.69 8.67
C THR A 49 -2.94 5.45 8.55
N LEU A 50 -3.41 4.35 9.13
CA LEU A 50 -4.81 3.96 9.19
C LEU A 50 -5.29 4.03 10.64
N ARG A 51 -6.52 4.54 10.81
CA ARG A 51 -7.29 4.37 12.04
C ARG A 51 -8.09 3.09 11.84
N ASN A 52 -7.62 1.97 12.38
CA ASN A 52 -8.15 0.66 12.04
C ASN A 52 -9.55 0.46 12.63
N TYR A 53 -10.56 0.44 11.76
CA TYR A 53 -11.90 -0.05 12.08
C TYR A 53 -12.11 -1.44 11.45
N CYS A 54 -13.01 -2.28 11.98
CA CYS A 54 -13.21 -3.61 11.40
C CYS A 54 -13.57 -3.58 9.89
N ASN A 55 -14.31 -2.56 9.44
CA ASN A 55 -14.63 -2.35 8.03
C ASN A 55 -13.43 -1.88 7.18
N ASP A 56 -12.28 -1.62 7.82
CA ASP A 56 -11.06 -1.32 7.11
C ASP A 56 -10.34 -2.54 6.53
N SER A 57 -10.69 -3.74 7.00
CA SER A 57 -10.20 -5.01 6.46
C SER A 57 -10.42 -5.11 4.94
N GLY A 58 -9.48 -5.75 4.26
CA GLY A 58 -9.55 -5.98 2.82
C GLY A 58 -8.20 -5.88 2.12
N VAL A 59 -8.24 -5.88 0.79
CA VAL A 59 -7.04 -5.82 -0.04
C VAL A 59 -6.67 -4.37 -0.31
N TYR A 60 -5.45 -4.02 0.10
CA TYR A 60 -4.77 -2.79 -0.26
C TYR A 60 -3.73 -3.09 -1.34
N THR A 61 -3.59 -2.17 -2.29
CA THR A 61 -2.69 -2.36 -3.43
C THR A 61 -1.69 -1.22 -3.48
N CYS A 62 -0.40 -1.54 -3.30
CA CYS A 62 0.71 -0.66 -3.65
C CYS A 62 0.97 -0.80 -5.16
N SER A 63 0.88 0.31 -5.89
CA SER A 63 1.20 0.39 -7.31
C SER A 63 2.33 1.39 -7.50
N SER A 64 3.36 1.04 -8.29
CA SER A 64 4.48 1.94 -8.57
C SER A 64 4.83 2.01 -10.04
N VAL A 65 5.12 3.23 -10.51
CA VAL A 65 5.50 3.54 -11.90
C VAL A 65 6.69 4.50 -11.90
N ASN A 66 7.78 4.11 -12.56
CA ASN A 66 8.88 4.97 -13.00
C ASN A 66 8.95 4.99 -14.54
N ASP A 67 9.91 5.74 -15.06
CA ASP A 67 10.18 5.89 -16.50
C ASP A 67 10.60 4.59 -17.21
N HIS A 68 11.10 3.60 -16.47
CA HIS A 68 11.49 2.28 -16.99
C HIS A 68 10.37 1.24 -16.93
N ASN A 69 9.18 1.57 -16.42
CA ASN A 69 8.05 0.64 -16.38
C ASN A 69 7.40 0.47 -17.77
N ILE A 70 8.04 -0.33 -18.63
CA ILE A 70 7.58 -0.65 -20.01
C ILE A 70 6.36 -1.58 -19.99
N ASP A 71 6.28 -2.51 -19.04
CA ASP A 71 5.21 -3.51 -18.93
C ASP A 71 4.07 -3.11 -17.98
N GLY A 72 4.00 -1.82 -17.63
CA GLY A 72 3.03 -1.28 -16.69
C GLY A 72 3.51 -1.21 -15.24
N ALA A 73 2.61 -0.80 -14.36
CA ALA A 73 2.93 -0.56 -12.96
C ALA A 73 3.34 -1.85 -12.24
N SER A 74 4.35 -1.76 -11.39
CA SER A 74 4.67 -2.84 -10.46
C SER A 74 3.64 -2.84 -9.32
N ILE A 75 3.09 -4.02 -8.98
CA ILE A 75 1.97 -4.15 -8.04
C ILE A 75 2.32 -5.08 -6.88
N ARG A 76 2.04 -4.65 -5.64
CA ARG A 76 2.05 -5.48 -4.42
C ARG A 76 0.71 -5.39 -3.70
N ASN A 77 0.13 -6.53 -3.38
CA ASN A 77 -1.12 -6.62 -2.61
C ASN A 77 -0.83 -6.86 -1.13
N ILE A 78 -1.63 -6.25 -0.28
CA ILE A 78 -1.59 -6.35 1.17
C ILE A 78 -2.99 -6.72 1.64
N ASN A 79 -3.13 -7.90 2.21
CA ASN A 79 -4.37 -8.35 2.83
C ASN A 79 -4.36 -7.87 4.29
N LEU A 80 -5.15 -6.83 4.58
CA LEU A 80 -5.31 -6.31 5.94
C LEU A 80 -6.50 -7.01 6.61
N ASN A 81 -6.27 -7.58 7.79
CA ASN A 81 -7.29 -8.10 8.68
C ASN A 81 -7.31 -7.27 9.98
N VAL A 82 -8.43 -6.62 10.26
CA VAL A 82 -8.62 -5.88 11.52
C VAL A 82 -9.44 -6.76 12.47
N GLN A 83 -8.86 -7.11 13.62
CA GLN A 83 -9.49 -7.96 14.63
C GLN A 83 -9.87 -7.16 15.87
N ILE A 84 -10.88 -7.64 16.57
CA ILE A 84 -11.20 -7.19 17.93
C ILE A 84 -10.43 -8.11 18.88
N SER A 85 -9.59 -7.53 19.73
CA SER A 85 -8.84 -8.25 20.75
C SER A 85 -9.70 -8.70 21.92
#